data_AF-A0A938HJ24-F1
#
_entry.id   AF-A0A938HJ24-F1
#
_cell.length_a   1.000
_cell.length_b   1.000
_cell.length_c   1.000
_cell.angle_alpha   90.00
_cell.angle_beta   90.00
_cell.angle_gamma   90.00
#
_symmetry.space_group_name_H-M   'P 1'
#
loop_
_entity.id
_entity.type
_entity.pdbx_description
1 polymer ?
#
loop_
_entity_poly.entity_id
_entity_poly.type
_entity_poly.pdbx_seq_one_letter_code
_entity_poly.pdbx_strand_id
1 'polypeptide(L)'
;MKRYSLPARYRAANKAQENPHGVLVVFILFVLVCLLSASSAVAATQFSTIDAYARACPANAKTSLDAVANYLRKSTRTDLEKARSIYVWLTANISYDAKAYNTEIYGDQSAEGVLKSKKAVCAGFAELYTALGERMGLEIRTIIGYSKGYGYNEDDAFEDTDHAWNAILIDDKWRLFDATWGEGYGTEGNRGQLVCVKQFEEQWFNVDPEKFVFTHFAENPAENFLEIKFTLKAYEQLPYYTPEQLVRFGHNPYALMLRATQGK
;
A
#
# COMPACT_ATOMS: atom_id res chain seq x y z
N MET A 1 59.35 38.37 -37.49
CA MET A 1 58.38 37.44 -36.85
C MET A 1 57.01 38.10 -36.79
N LYS A 2 56.05 37.64 -37.59
CA LYS A 2 54.66 38.12 -37.55
C LYS A 2 53.97 37.54 -36.29
N ARG A 3 53.51 38.41 -35.39
CA ARG A 3 52.63 38.01 -34.27
C ARG A 3 51.23 37.75 -34.83
N TYR A 4 50.79 36.50 -34.80
CA TYR A 4 49.40 36.15 -35.10
C TYR A 4 48.53 36.53 -33.90
N SER A 5 47.64 37.51 -34.07
CA SER A 5 46.57 37.79 -33.11
C SER A 5 45.47 36.73 -33.26
N LEU A 6 45.02 36.15 -32.15
CA LEU A 6 43.88 35.24 -32.11
C LEU A 6 42.63 35.87 -32.77
N PRO A 7 41.88 35.13 -33.61
CA PRO A 7 40.69 35.65 -34.28
C PRO A 7 39.60 36.07 -33.29
N ALA A 8 38.87 37.14 -33.59
CA ALA A 8 37.76 37.69 -32.80
C ALA A 8 36.68 36.68 -32.40
N ARG A 9 36.58 35.55 -33.12
CA ARG A 9 35.67 34.43 -32.80
C ARG A 9 35.97 33.76 -31.45
N TYR A 10 37.20 33.83 -30.94
CA TYR A 10 37.56 33.28 -29.62
C TYR A 10 37.11 34.16 -28.44
N ARG A 11 36.92 35.48 -28.65
CA ARG A 11 36.42 36.39 -27.59
C ARG A 11 34.91 36.29 -27.37
N ALA A 12 34.15 35.82 -28.36
CA ALA A 12 32.70 35.65 -28.25
C ALA A 12 32.30 34.38 -27.47
N ALA A 13 33.14 33.34 -27.49
CA ALA A 13 32.85 32.08 -26.79
C ALA A 13 32.89 32.22 -25.26
N ASN A 14 33.79 33.06 -24.71
CA ASN A 14 33.89 33.27 -23.26
C ASN A 14 32.83 34.23 -22.68
N LYS A 15 32.02 34.89 -23.51
CA LYS A 15 30.93 35.78 -23.04
C LYS A 15 29.56 35.08 -22.99
N ALA A 16 29.45 33.88 -23.56
CA ALA A 16 28.22 33.09 -23.57
C ALA A 16 28.13 32.08 -22.40
N GLN A 17 29.15 32.03 -21.54
CA GLN A 17 29.23 31.07 -20.44
C GLN A 17 28.67 31.59 -19.10
N GLU A 18 28.29 32.87 -19.03
CA GLU A 18 27.58 33.41 -17.88
C GLU A 18 26.10 33.58 -18.24
N ASN A 19 25.37 32.45 -18.26
CA ASN A 19 23.90 32.47 -18.28
C ASN A 19 23.41 32.38 -16.83
N PRO A 20 23.19 33.52 -16.13
CA PRO A 20 22.78 33.51 -14.72
C PRO A 20 21.43 32.80 -14.51
N HIS A 21 20.58 32.77 -15.55
CA HIS A 21 19.33 32.04 -15.53
C HIS A 21 19.53 30.52 -15.66
N GLY A 22 20.56 30.06 -16.37
CA GLY A 22 20.93 28.65 -16.44
C GLY A 22 21.41 28.09 -15.10
N VAL A 23 22.22 28.87 -14.36
CA VAL A 23 22.66 28.50 -13.00
C VAL A 23 21.49 28.49 -12.03
N LEU A 24 20.58 29.48 -12.11
CA LEU A 24 19.38 29.53 -11.27
C LEU A 24 18.42 28.37 -11.56
N VAL A 25 18.22 28.00 -12.83
CA VAL A 25 17.39 26.85 -13.23
C VAL A 25 18.01 25.54 -12.76
N VAL A 26 19.33 25.36 -12.90
CA VAL A 26 20.03 24.17 -12.38
C VAL A 26 19.96 24.12 -10.85
N PHE A 27 20.05 25.25 -10.16
CA PHE A 27 19.92 25.33 -8.70
C PHE A 27 18.49 25.01 -8.24
N ILE A 28 17.46 25.53 -8.94
CA ILE A 28 16.05 25.21 -8.67
C ILE A 28 15.76 23.74 -8.94
N LEU A 29 16.25 23.18 -10.06
CA LEU A 29 16.12 21.76 -10.38
C LEU A 29 16.87 20.88 -9.36
N PHE A 30 18.06 21.29 -8.91
CA PHE A 30 18.81 20.59 -7.87
C PHE A 30 18.09 20.65 -6.52
N VAL A 31 17.55 21.80 -6.12
CA VAL A 31 16.74 21.94 -4.89
C VAL A 31 15.45 21.12 -4.99
N LEU A 32 14.75 21.10 -6.13
CA LEU A 32 13.58 20.26 -6.36
C LEU A 32 13.92 18.77 -6.29
N VAL A 33 15.04 18.34 -6.89
CA VAL A 33 15.53 16.96 -6.81
C VAL A 33 15.91 16.62 -5.38
N CYS A 34 16.58 17.50 -4.63
CA CYS A 34 16.89 17.29 -3.21
C CYS A 34 15.63 17.21 -2.34
N LEU A 35 14.61 18.05 -2.60
CA LEU A 35 13.33 18.03 -1.90
C LEU A 35 12.52 16.76 -2.21
N LEU A 36 12.53 16.28 -3.46
CA LEU A 36 11.92 15.01 -3.86
C LEU A 36 12.66 13.80 -3.24
N SER A 37 13.99 13.84 -3.17
CA SER A 37 14.81 12.79 -2.54
C SER A 37 14.61 12.72 -1.02
N ALA A 38 14.43 13.87 -0.36
CA ALA A 38 14.19 13.94 1.08
C ALA A 38 12.84 13.31 1.46
N SER A 39 11.79 13.53 0.68
CA SER A 39 10.44 12.99 0.97
C SER A 39 10.41 11.46 1.00
N SER A 40 11.10 10.79 0.07
CA SER A 40 11.17 9.32 0.04
C SER A 40 12.03 8.74 1.17
N ALA A 41 13.09 9.44 1.58
CA ALA A 41 13.92 9.03 2.71
C ALA A 41 13.23 9.25 4.08
N VAL A 42 12.35 10.25 4.19
CA VAL A 42 11.61 10.56 5.42
C VAL A 42 10.55 9.49 5.73
N ALA A 43 9.86 8.94 4.72
CA ALA A 43 8.88 7.88 4.93
C ALA A 43 9.52 6.56 5.42
N ALA A 44 10.64 6.14 4.80
CA ALA A 44 11.38 4.95 5.21
C ALA A 44 12.06 5.07 6.60
N THR A 45 12.33 6.30 7.05
CA THR A 45 12.89 6.55 8.38
C THR A 45 11.83 6.61 9.47
N GLN A 46 10.60 7.04 9.14
CA GLN A 46 9.53 7.29 10.12
C GLN A 46 9.18 6.06 10.96
N PHE A 47 9.05 4.87 10.34
CA PHE A 47 8.59 3.66 11.04
C PHE A 47 9.69 2.63 11.34
N SER A 48 10.93 2.88 10.93
CA SER A 48 12.05 1.92 11.01
C SER A 48 12.19 1.20 12.37
N THR A 49 12.04 1.94 13.48
CA THR A 49 12.12 1.38 14.84
C THR A 49 10.91 0.51 15.19
N ILE A 50 9.70 0.95 14.80
CA ILE A 50 8.45 0.20 15.03
C ILE A 50 8.47 -1.09 14.23
N ASP A 51 8.88 -1.01 12.95
CA ASP A 51 9.00 -2.16 12.07
C ASP A 51 9.97 -3.20 12.62
N ALA A 52 11.15 -2.76 13.06
CA ALA A 52 12.15 -3.64 13.66
C ALA A 52 11.61 -4.30 14.94
N TYR A 53 10.93 -3.54 15.79
CA TYR A 53 10.35 -4.05 17.04
C TYR A 53 9.24 -5.09 16.78
N ALA A 54 8.34 -4.81 15.84
CA ALA A 54 7.25 -5.70 15.43
C ALA A 54 7.79 -7.02 14.86
N ARG A 55 8.77 -6.96 13.94
CA ARG A 55 9.42 -8.15 13.36
C ARG A 55 10.17 -8.97 14.41
N ALA A 56 10.72 -8.33 15.45
CA ALA A 56 11.44 -8.98 16.53
C ALA A 56 10.54 -9.66 17.59
N CYS A 57 9.21 -9.69 17.39
CA CYS A 57 8.27 -10.25 18.37
C CYS A 57 8.61 -11.71 18.75
N PRO A 58 9.03 -11.97 20.01
CA PRO A 58 9.54 -13.26 20.43
C PRO A 58 8.41 -14.29 20.59
N ALA A 59 8.75 -15.58 20.56
CA ALA A 59 7.75 -16.66 20.62
C ALA A 59 6.83 -16.60 21.86
N ASN A 60 7.38 -16.22 23.02
CA ASN A 60 6.61 -16.08 24.27
C ASN A 60 5.63 -14.90 24.26
N ALA A 61 5.79 -13.94 23.35
CA ALA A 61 4.85 -12.84 23.14
C ALA A 61 3.80 -13.14 22.04
N LYS A 62 3.80 -14.36 21.49
CA LYS A 62 2.90 -14.79 20.41
C LYS A 62 1.91 -15.88 20.84
N THR A 63 1.66 -15.97 22.14
CA THR A 63 0.88 -17.04 22.80
C THR A 63 -0.63 -16.75 22.84
N SER A 64 -1.02 -15.48 22.82
CA SER A 64 -2.42 -15.03 22.75
C SER A 64 -2.50 -13.68 22.05
N LEU A 65 -3.71 -13.29 21.62
CA LEU A 65 -3.94 -11.98 21.01
C LEU A 65 -3.54 -10.85 21.96
N ASP A 66 -3.85 -10.98 23.25
CA ASP A 66 -3.47 -9.99 24.26
C ASP A 66 -1.96 -9.90 24.45
N ALA A 67 -1.24 -11.03 24.40
CA ALA A 67 0.21 -11.04 24.51
C ALA A 67 0.87 -10.30 23.32
N VAL A 68 0.35 -10.52 22.10
CA VAL A 68 0.81 -9.84 20.89
C VAL A 68 0.51 -8.34 21.00
N ALA A 69 -0.73 -7.96 21.28
CA ALA A 69 -1.13 -6.56 21.42
C ALA A 69 -0.32 -5.83 22.51
N ASN A 70 -0.12 -6.46 23.67
CA ASN A 70 0.69 -5.91 24.77
C ASN A 70 2.17 -5.75 24.40
N TYR A 71 2.71 -6.64 23.57
CA TYR A 71 4.06 -6.50 23.04
C TYR A 71 4.13 -5.30 22.08
N LEU A 72 3.30 -5.28 21.03
CA LEU A 72 3.33 -4.24 19.99
C LEU A 72 3.09 -2.83 20.55
N ARG A 73 2.21 -2.69 21.55
CA ARG A 73 1.92 -1.42 22.24
C ARG A 73 3.16 -0.75 22.83
N LYS A 74 4.21 -1.49 23.19
CA LYS A 74 5.42 -0.92 23.80
C LYS A 74 6.21 -0.01 22.87
N SER A 75 6.03 -0.14 21.56
CA SER A 75 6.73 0.65 20.54
C SER A 75 5.88 1.74 19.90
N THR A 76 4.61 1.90 20.31
CA THR A 76 3.63 2.72 19.61
C THR A 76 2.94 3.70 20.56
N ARG A 77 2.58 4.87 20.03
CA ARG A 77 1.88 5.93 20.76
C ARG A 77 0.64 6.40 20.01
N THR A 78 0.78 6.65 18.71
CA THR A 78 -0.33 7.14 17.86
C THR A 78 -1.08 5.98 17.22
N ASP A 79 -2.30 6.25 16.74
CA ASP A 79 -3.10 5.23 16.05
C ASP A 79 -2.44 4.75 14.75
N LEU A 80 -1.78 5.65 14.03
CA LEU A 80 -1.01 5.29 12.84
C LEU A 80 0.17 4.37 13.18
N GLU A 81 0.89 4.63 14.28
CA GLU A 81 1.99 3.78 14.74
C GLU A 81 1.49 2.40 15.20
N LYS A 82 0.34 2.35 15.90
CA LYS A 82 -0.32 1.09 16.28
C LYS A 82 -0.70 0.26 15.05
N ALA A 83 -1.38 0.89 14.08
CA ALA A 83 -1.72 0.27 12.81
C ALA A 83 -0.47 -0.26 12.11
N ARG A 84 0.60 0.56 12.03
CA ARG A 84 1.89 0.15 11.46
C ARG A 84 2.47 -1.07 12.13
N SER A 85 2.52 -1.06 13.46
CA SER A 85 3.12 -2.16 14.22
C SER A 85 2.37 -3.47 14.03
N ILE A 86 1.04 -3.44 13.92
CA ILE A 86 0.23 -4.65 13.67
C ILE A 86 0.42 -5.11 12.23
N TYR A 87 0.35 -4.20 11.25
CA TYR A 87 0.55 -4.48 9.83
C TYR A 87 1.88 -5.19 9.57
N VAL A 88 2.97 -4.65 10.11
CA VAL A 88 4.30 -5.26 9.96
C VAL A 88 4.41 -6.58 10.71
N TRP A 89 3.77 -6.71 11.87
CA TRP A 89 3.77 -7.97 12.61
C TRP A 89 3.04 -9.07 11.82
N LEU A 90 1.88 -8.76 11.23
CA LEU A 90 1.09 -9.68 10.39
C LEU A 90 1.90 -10.17 9.20
N THR A 91 2.41 -9.24 8.40
CA THR A 91 3.20 -9.56 7.18
C THR A 91 4.48 -10.33 7.49
N ALA A 92 5.04 -10.18 8.70
CA ALA A 92 6.22 -10.94 9.12
C ALA A 92 5.89 -12.32 9.72
N ASN A 93 4.75 -12.49 10.40
CA ASN A 93 4.48 -13.68 11.22
C ASN A 93 3.37 -14.59 10.68
N ILE A 94 2.56 -14.10 9.75
CA ILE A 94 1.51 -14.87 9.07
C ILE A 94 1.92 -15.05 7.61
N SER A 95 1.60 -16.22 7.06
CA SER A 95 1.82 -16.53 5.64
C SER A 95 0.50 -16.82 4.96
N TYR A 96 0.36 -16.38 3.71
CA TYR A 96 -0.82 -16.71 2.92
C TYR A 96 -0.93 -18.22 2.70
N ASP A 97 -2.11 -18.79 2.98
CA ASP A 97 -2.37 -20.21 2.76
C ASP A 97 -2.83 -20.47 1.33
N ALA A 98 -1.87 -20.35 0.39
CA ALA A 98 -2.11 -20.61 -1.02
C ALA A 98 -2.65 -22.03 -1.28
N LYS A 99 -2.30 -23.00 -0.43
CA LYS A 99 -2.86 -24.35 -0.55
C LYS A 99 -4.35 -24.34 -0.22
N ALA A 100 -4.74 -23.77 0.92
CA ALA A 100 -6.14 -23.66 1.30
C ALA A 100 -6.96 -22.94 0.23
N TYR A 101 -6.44 -21.82 -0.30
CA TYR A 101 -7.05 -21.09 -1.41
C TYR A 101 -7.26 -21.98 -2.65
N ASN A 102 -6.20 -22.62 -3.14
CA ASN A 102 -6.27 -23.45 -4.36
C ASN A 102 -7.16 -24.69 -4.22
N THR A 103 -7.36 -25.20 -3.00
CA THR A 103 -8.20 -26.38 -2.74
C THR A 103 -9.59 -26.04 -2.20
N GLU A 104 -9.85 -24.77 -1.89
CA GLU A 104 -11.04 -24.30 -1.17
C GLU A 104 -11.30 -25.02 0.16
N ILE A 105 -10.24 -25.51 0.80
CA ILE A 105 -10.30 -26.21 2.09
C ILE A 105 -9.60 -25.33 3.12
N TYR A 106 -10.40 -24.52 3.79
CA TYR A 106 -9.92 -23.53 4.73
C TYR A 106 -9.76 -24.11 6.14
N GLY A 107 -8.66 -23.73 6.80
CA GLY A 107 -8.52 -23.90 8.24
C GLY A 107 -9.31 -22.85 9.01
N ASP A 108 -9.15 -22.82 10.33
CA ASP A 108 -9.76 -21.81 11.20
C ASP A 108 -9.22 -20.40 10.88
N GLN A 109 -10.09 -19.56 10.29
CA GLN A 109 -9.77 -18.18 9.91
C GLN A 109 -10.07 -17.16 11.03
N SER A 110 -10.49 -17.59 12.23
CA SER A 110 -10.60 -16.68 13.38
C SER A 110 -9.23 -16.12 13.78
N ALA A 111 -9.20 -14.97 14.45
CA ALA A 111 -7.96 -14.36 14.92
C ALA A 111 -7.13 -15.33 15.80
N GLU A 112 -7.77 -16.09 16.69
CA GLU A 112 -7.12 -17.12 17.50
C GLU A 112 -6.60 -18.29 16.65
N GLY A 113 -7.40 -18.75 15.68
CA GLY A 113 -7.04 -19.81 14.73
C GLY A 113 -5.81 -19.45 13.92
N VAL A 114 -5.79 -18.25 13.32
CA VAL A 114 -4.68 -17.71 12.53
C VAL A 114 -3.45 -17.47 13.40
N LEU A 115 -3.63 -16.93 14.62
CA LEU A 115 -2.51 -16.77 15.55
C LEU A 115 -1.87 -18.12 15.88
N LYS A 116 -2.66 -19.19 15.99
CA LYS A 116 -2.16 -20.54 16.28
C LYS A 116 -1.49 -21.19 15.06
N SER A 117 -2.13 -21.12 13.89
CA SER A 117 -1.67 -21.79 12.67
C SER A 117 -0.53 -21.06 11.95
N LYS A 118 -0.42 -19.74 12.16
CA LYS A 118 0.43 -18.80 11.40
C LYS A 118 0.11 -18.75 9.90
N LYS A 119 -1.08 -19.20 9.50
CA LYS A 119 -1.54 -19.27 8.12
C LYS A 119 -2.98 -18.78 7.99
N ALA A 120 -3.25 -18.04 6.94
CA ALA A 120 -4.57 -17.50 6.64
C ALA A 120 -4.73 -17.19 5.16
N VAL A 121 -5.97 -17.08 4.69
CA VAL A 121 -6.31 -16.32 3.48
C VAL A 121 -6.74 -14.89 3.88
N CYS A 122 -7.18 -14.08 2.92
CA CYS A 122 -7.51 -12.67 3.12
C CYS A 122 -8.41 -12.41 4.34
N ALA A 123 -9.49 -13.18 4.49
CA ALA A 123 -10.39 -13.11 5.65
C ALA A 123 -9.65 -13.26 6.98
N GLY A 124 -8.77 -14.25 7.13
CA GLY A 124 -8.05 -14.47 8.39
C GLY A 124 -6.98 -13.41 8.68
N PHE A 125 -6.38 -12.82 7.64
CA PHE A 125 -5.52 -11.64 7.82
C PHE A 125 -6.32 -10.44 8.32
N ALA A 126 -7.45 -10.15 7.70
CA ALA A 126 -8.30 -9.02 8.05
C ALA A 126 -8.88 -9.16 9.48
N GLU A 127 -9.35 -10.35 9.84
CA GLU A 127 -9.88 -10.64 11.19
C GLU A 127 -8.80 -10.54 12.27
N LEU A 128 -7.59 -11.06 12.02
CA LEU A 128 -6.49 -10.92 12.98
C LEU A 128 -6.04 -9.47 13.13
N TYR A 129 -6.05 -8.68 12.05
CA TYR A 129 -5.76 -7.25 12.13
C TYR A 129 -6.81 -6.54 12.98
N THR A 130 -8.10 -6.74 12.69
CA THR A 130 -9.22 -6.18 13.48
C THR A 130 -9.07 -6.54 14.96
N ALA A 131 -8.91 -7.82 15.30
CA ALA A 131 -8.82 -8.28 16.68
C ALA A 131 -7.62 -7.70 17.45
N LEU A 132 -6.47 -7.51 16.80
CA LEU A 132 -5.30 -6.85 17.41
C LEU A 132 -5.49 -5.33 17.49
N GLY A 133 -6.09 -4.72 16.47
CA GLY A 133 -6.36 -3.28 16.42
C GLY A 133 -7.32 -2.85 17.52
N GLU A 134 -8.43 -3.56 17.71
CA GLU A 134 -9.38 -3.32 18.80
C GLU A 134 -8.71 -3.40 20.17
N ARG A 135 -7.86 -4.42 20.40
CA ARG A 135 -7.07 -4.55 21.64
C ARG A 135 -6.06 -3.44 21.84
N MET A 136 -5.61 -2.80 20.77
CA MET A 136 -4.73 -1.63 20.81
C MET A 136 -5.52 -0.30 20.83
N GLY A 137 -6.86 -0.37 20.86
CA GLY A 137 -7.76 0.77 20.95
C GLY A 137 -7.93 1.53 19.64
N LEU A 138 -7.73 0.86 18.49
CA LEU A 138 -8.02 1.42 17.17
C LEU A 138 -9.51 1.32 16.86
N GLU A 139 -10.06 2.33 16.19
CA GLU A 139 -11.32 2.17 15.48
C GLU A 139 -11.03 1.52 14.12
N ILE A 140 -11.12 0.19 14.09
CA ILE A 140 -10.80 -0.66 12.94
C ILE A 140 -12.03 -1.49 12.55
N ARG A 141 -12.19 -1.77 11.26
CA ARG A 141 -13.25 -2.63 10.72
C ARG A 141 -12.70 -3.53 9.64
N THR A 142 -13.16 -4.77 9.61
CA THR A 142 -12.99 -5.67 8.44
C THR A 142 -13.98 -5.23 7.36
N ILE A 143 -13.51 -5.09 6.14
CA ILE A 143 -14.31 -4.79 4.95
C ILE A 143 -14.25 -6.01 4.02
N ILE A 144 -15.40 -6.39 3.48
CA ILE A 144 -15.54 -7.45 2.48
C ILE A 144 -15.94 -6.81 1.15
N GLY A 145 -15.40 -7.31 0.04
CA GLY A 145 -15.76 -6.82 -1.27
C GLY A 145 -15.01 -7.50 -2.40
N TYR A 146 -14.80 -6.73 -3.46
CA TYR A 146 -14.28 -7.16 -4.75
C TYR A 146 -12.86 -6.67 -4.94
N SER A 147 -12.00 -7.47 -5.57
CA SER A 147 -10.61 -7.12 -5.85
C SER A 147 -10.21 -7.33 -7.31
N LYS A 148 -9.47 -6.38 -7.87
CA LYS A 148 -8.74 -6.56 -9.14
C LYS A 148 -7.41 -7.24 -8.86
N GLY A 149 -7.47 -8.45 -8.31
CA GLY A 149 -6.33 -9.19 -7.77
C GLY A 149 -5.81 -10.31 -8.68
N TYR A 150 -5.24 -11.35 -8.06
CA TYR A 150 -4.81 -12.54 -8.79
C TYR A 150 -5.98 -13.18 -9.56
N GLY A 151 -5.81 -13.37 -10.86
CA GLY A 151 -6.82 -13.96 -11.74
C GLY A 151 -7.76 -12.95 -12.42
N TYR A 152 -7.70 -11.66 -12.06
CA TYR A 152 -8.48 -10.60 -12.69
C TYR A 152 -7.94 -10.19 -14.07
N ASN A 153 -8.84 -9.92 -15.01
CA ASN A 153 -8.60 -9.32 -16.33
C ASN A 153 -9.44 -8.04 -16.50
N GLU A 154 -8.98 -7.09 -17.33
CA GLU A 154 -9.60 -5.75 -17.45
C GLU A 154 -11.09 -5.74 -17.83
N ASP A 155 -11.60 -6.82 -18.43
CA ASP A 155 -13.00 -6.96 -18.86
C ASP A 155 -13.86 -7.82 -17.91
N ASP A 156 -13.30 -8.30 -16.79
CA ASP A 156 -14.03 -9.13 -15.85
C ASP A 156 -15.09 -8.31 -15.10
N ALA A 157 -16.31 -8.85 -15.06
CA ALA A 157 -17.38 -8.38 -14.19
C ALA A 157 -17.34 -9.13 -12.86
N PHE A 158 -17.80 -8.48 -11.79
CA PHE A 158 -17.81 -9.09 -10.47
C PHE A 158 -19.20 -9.62 -10.11
N GLU A 159 -19.29 -10.92 -9.82
CA GLU A 159 -20.53 -11.57 -9.38
C GLU A 159 -20.58 -11.73 -7.86
N ASP A 160 -19.51 -12.28 -7.27
CA ASP A 160 -19.36 -12.53 -5.84
C ASP A 160 -18.16 -11.76 -5.26
N THR A 161 -18.21 -11.45 -3.97
CA THR A 161 -17.08 -10.87 -3.23
C THR A 161 -15.96 -11.90 -3.10
N ASP A 162 -14.72 -11.50 -3.37
CA ASP A 162 -13.55 -12.38 -3.43
C ASP A 162 -12.45 -11.99 -2.43
N HIS A 163 -12.59 -10.87 -1.73
CA HIS A 163 -11.52 -10.33 -0.91
C HIS A 163 -11.97 -9.63 0.36
N ALA A 164 -11.05 -9.55 1.33
CA ALA A 164 -11.27 -8.91 2.62
C ALA A 164 -10.02 -8.14 3.07
N TRP A 165 -10.23 -6.94 3.61
CA TRP A 165 -9.19 -6.01 4.05
C TRP A 165 -9.68 -5.20 5.27
N ASN A 166 -8.92 -4.18 5.70
CA ASN A 166 -9.27 -3.37 6.85
C ASN A 166 -9.41 -1.88 6.52
N ALA A 167 -10.30 -1.21 7.23
CA ALA A 167 -10.37 0.24 7.33
C ALA A 167 -10.08 0.67 8.77
N ILE A 168 -9.27 1.71 8.96
CA ILE A 168 -8.94 2.25 10.29
C ILE A 168 -9.14 3.76 10.27
N LEU A 169 -9.81 4.31 11.28
CA LEU A 169 -9.92 5.75 11.47
C LEU A 169 -8.58 6.30 12.00
N ILE A 170 -7.88 7.09 11.19
CA ILE A 170 -6.60 7.73 11.52
C ILE A 170 -6.76 9.23 11.29
N ASP A 171 -6.49 10.05 12.31
CA ASP A 171 -6.61 11.51 12.24
C ASP A 171 -7.97 11.96 11.65
N ASP A 172 -9.06 11.40 12.18
CA ASP A 172 -10.45 11.62 11.77
C ASP A 172 -10.78 11.25 10.32
N LYS A 173 -9.94 10.44 9.67
CA LYS A 173 -10.14 9.96 8.30
C LYS A 173 -10.05 8.46 8.22
N TRP A 174 -11.00 7.85 7.50
CA TRP A 174 -10.91 6.43 7.18
C TRP A 174 -9.76 6.19 6.20
N ARG A 175 -8.86 5.30 6.58
CA ARG A 175 -7.68 4.87 5.82
C ARG A 175 -7.80 3.38 5.55
N LEU A 176 -7.37 2.95 4.37
CA LEU A 176 -7.48 1.56 3.94
C LEU A 176 -6.14 0.84 4.09
N PHE A 177 -6.20 -0.42 4.50
CA PHE A 177 -5.05 -1.28 4.73
C PHE A 177 -5.34 -2.67 4.21
N ASP A 178 -4.40 -3.24 3.44
CA ASP A 178 -4.44 -4.66 3.09
C ASP A 178 -3.14 -5.33 3.55
N ALA A 179 -3.23 -6.05 4.67
CA ALA A 179 -2.11 -6.82 5.22
C ALA A 179 -1.86 -8.12 4.46
N THR A 180 -2.84 -8.60 3.67
CA THR A 180 -2.70 -9.76 2.80
C THR A 180 -1.78 -9.42 1.65
N TRP A 181 -2.11 -8.37 0.89
CA TRP A 181 -1.27 -7.89 -0.22
C TRP A 181 -0.02 -7.16 0.29
N GLY A 182 -0.02 -6.74 1.55
CA GLY A 182 1.17 -6.29 2.28
C GLY A 182 2.21 -7.38 2.56
N GLU A 183 1.80 -8.65 2.65
CA GLU A 183 2.70 -9.77 2.95
C GLU A 183 3.51 -10.19 1.72
N GLY A 184 2.96 -9.95 0.55
CA GLY A 184 3.48 -10.43 -0.71
C GLY A 184 2.46 -10.35 -1.83
N TYR A 185 2.79 -11.01 -2.94
CA TYR A 185 1.96 -11.04 -4.12
C TYR A 185 1.76 -12.46 -4.64
N GLY A 186 0.65 -12.67 -5.34
CA GLY A 186 0.33 -13.92 -6.02
C GLY A 186 1.03 -14.01 -7.38
N THR A 187 1.44 -15.23 -7.74
CA THR A 187 1.96 -15.57 -9.06
C THR A 187 1.32 -16.88 -9.52
N GLU A 188 1.25 -17.08 -10.84
CA GLU A 188 0.71 -18.32 -11.39
C GLU A 188 1.79 -19.41 -11.40
N GLY A 189 1.49 -20.54 -10.77
CA GLY A 189 2.33 -21.73 -10.80
C GLY A 189 2.16 -22.52 -12.10
N ASN A 190 3.04 -23.50 -12.30
CA ASN A 190 3.10 -24.31 -13.55
C ASN A 190 1.80 -25.06 -13.93
N ARG A 191 0.79 -25.11 -13.06
CA ARG A 191 -0.52 -25.76 -13.31
C ARG A 191 -1.69 -24.78 -13.14
N GLY A 192 -1.45 -23.47 -13.22
CA GLY A 192 -2.48 -22.43 -13.05
C GLY A 192 -2.83 -22.13 -11.59
N GLN A 193 -2.20 -22.81 -10.63
CA GLN A 193 -2.49 -22.63 -9.21
C GLN A 193 -1.78 -21.39 -8.65
N LEU A 194 -2.40 -20.72 -7.69
CA LEU A 194 -1.81 -19.59 -6.97
C LEU A 194 -0.55 -20.05 -6.21
N VAL A 195 0.55 -19.31 -6.41
CA VAL A 195 1.78 -19.41 -5.62
C VAL A 195 2.08 -18.02 -5.07
N CYS A 196 2.17 -17.90 -3.74
CA CYS A 196 2.45 -16.64 -3.08
C CYS A 196 3.95 -16.43 -2.89
N VAL A 197 4.43 -15.24 -3.22
CA VAL A 197 5.79 -14.79 -2.96
C VAL A 197 5.75 -13.79 -1.81
N LYS A 198 6.35 -14.16 -0.67
CA LYS A 198 6.45 -13.28 0.49
C LYS A 198 7.44 -12.15 0.19
N GLN A 199 6.91 -10.93 0.12
CA GLN A 199 7.67 -9.70 -0.09
C GLN A 199 6.88 -8.58 0.57
N PHE A 200 7.49 -7.90 1.54
CA PHE A 200 6.80 -6.82 2.23
C PHE A 200 6.49 -5.66 1.27
N GLU A 201 5.20 -5.35 1.11
CA GLU A 201 4.69 -4.34 0.17
C GLU A 201 4.14 -3.12 0.94
N GLU A 202 4.89 -2.01 0.92
CA GLU A 202 4.53 -0.77 1.65
C GLU A 202 3.26 -0.10 1.09
N GLN A 203 2.98 -0.29 -0.21
CA GLN A 203 1.93 0.45 -0.92
C GLN A 203 0.50 0.15 -0.44
N TRP A 204 0.30 -0.92 0.34
CA TRP A 204 -1.00 -1.32 0.90
C TRP A 204 -1.19 -0.87 2.36
N PHE A 205 -0.29 -0.04 2.88
CA PHE A 205 -0.38 0.55 4.21
C PHE A 205 -0.90 1.99 4.14
N ASN A 206 -1.94 2.31 4.92
CA ASN A 206 -2.45 3.67 5.13
C ASN A 206 -2.85 4.39 3.81
N VAL A 207 -3.62 3.72 2.96
CA VAL A 207 -3.95 4.20 1.61
C VAL A 207 -5.17 5.12 1.63
N ASP A 208 -5.15 6.17 0.79
CA ASP A 208 -6.30 7.03 0.54
C ASP A 208 -7.42 6.24 -0.17
N PRO A 209 -8.70 6.40 0.24
CA PRO A 209 -9.84 5.79 -0.44
C PRO A 209 -9.84 5.94 -1.96
N GLU A 210 -9.50 7.13 -2.47
CA GLU A 210 -9.50 7.48 -3.89
C GLU A 210 -8.42 6.74 -4.68
N LYS A 211 -7.38 6.22 -4.03
CA LYS A 211 -6.35 5.38 -4.66
C LYS A 211 -6.69 3.90 -4.49
N PHE A 212 -7.21 3.52 -3.33
CA PHE A 212 -7.53 2.14 -3.00
C PHE A 212 -8.61 1.56 -3.93
N VAL A 213 -9.59 2.40 -4.33
CA VAL A 213 -10.70 1.98 -5.21
C VAL A 213 -10.29 1.50 -6.60
N PHE A 214 -9.05 1.71 -7.04
CA PHE A 214 -8.55 1.18 -8.32
C PHE A 214 -8.29 -0.34 -8.28
N THR A 215 -8.30 -0.93 -7.09
CA THR A 215 -8.00 -2.34 -6.88
C THR A 215 -8.96 -3.05 -5.95
N HIS A 216 -9.70 -2.31 -5.12
CA HIS A 216 -10.62 -2.86 -4.14
C HIS A 216 -11.94 -2.09 -4.17
N PHE A 217 -13.06 -2.77 -4.11
CA PHE A 217 -14.37 -2.14 -4.00
C PHE A 217 -15.21 -2.85 -2.94
N ALA A 218 -15.62 -2.14 -1.90
CA ALA A 218 -16.41 -2.71 -0.81
C ALA A 218 -17.80 -3.17 -1.30
N GLU A 219 -18.29 -4.31 -0.80
CA GLU A 219 -19.63 -4.81 -1.07
C GLU A 219 -20.69 -3.78 -0.67
N ASN A 220 -20.55 -3.21 0.52
CA ASN A 220 -21.31 -2.04 0.94
C ASN A 220 -20.63 -0.77 0.39
N PRO A 221 -21.24 -0.04 -0.56
CA PRO A 221 -20.57 1.08 -1.21
C PRO A 221 -20.17 2.21 -0.27
N ALA A 222 -20.83 2.36 0.89
CA ALA A 222 -20.49 3.38 1.89
C ALA A 222 -19.12 3.13 2.56
N GLU A 223 -18.65 1.88 2.58
CA GLU A 223 -17.37 1.47 3.16
C GLU A 223 -16.20 1.62 2.19
N ASN A 224 -16.44 2.17 0.99
CA ASN A 224 -15.37 2.69 0.15
C ASN A 224 -14.86 4.05 0.63
N PHE A 225 -15.58 4.74 1.52
CA PHE A 225 -15.21 6.04 2.09
C PHE A 225 -14.89 7.12 1.04
N LEU A 226 -15.56 7.05 -0.12
CA LEU A 226 -15.42 8.04 -1.20
C LEU A 226 -16.39 9.20 -0.99
N GLU A 227 -15.94 10.41 -1.28
CA GLU A 227 -16.80 11.61 -1.27
C GLU A 227 -17.85 11.60 -2.40
N ILE A 228 -17.55 10.90 -3.49
CA ILE A 228 -18.48 10.75 -4.62
C ILE A 228 -19.22 9.42 -4.53
N LYS A 229 -20.49 9.41 -4.97
CA LYS A 229 -21.23 8.16 -5.14
C LYS A 229 -20.58 7.34 -6.25
N PHE A 230 -20.02 6.20 -5.88
CA PHE A 230 -19.34 5.28 -6.77
C PHE A 230 -20.04 3.93 -6.74
N THR A 231 -20.19 3.28 -7.90
CA THR A 231 -20.94 2.02 -8.04
C THR A 231 -20.00 0.90 -8.48
N LEU A 232 -20.40 -0.35 -8.25
CA LEU A 232 -19.65 -1.52 -8.73
C LEU A 232 -19.41 -1.44 -10.25
N LYS A 233 -20.43 -1.04 -11.01
CA LYS A 233 -20.30 -0.82 -12.46
C LYS A 233 -19.24 0.22 -12.82
N ALA A 234 -19.13 1.32 -12.06
CA ALA A 234 -18.08 2.31 -12.30
C ALA A 234 -16.69 1.75 -11.93
N TYR A 235 -16.62 0.96 -10.86
CA TYR A 235 -15.39 0.26 -10.47
C TYR A 235 -14.91 -0.71 -11.55
N GLU A 236 -15.80 -1.50 -12.16
CA GLU A 236 -15.48 -2.40 -13.27
C GLU A 236 -14.78 -1.65 -14.42
N GLN A 237 -15.25 -0.44 -14.74
CA GLN A 237 -14.67 0.41 -15.80
C GLN A 237 -13.35 1.10 -15.41
N LEU A 238 -12.93 1.06 -14.15
CA LEU A 238 -11.63 1.64 -13.78
C LEU A 238 -10.48 0.79 -14.33
N PRO A 239 -9.40 1.39 -14.86
CA PRO A 239 -8.19 0.63 -15.15
C PRO A 239 -7.60 0.09 -13.84
N TYR A 240 -6.93 -1.06 -13.92
CA TYR A 240 -6.15 -1.56 -12.80
C TYR A 240 -4.90 -0.68 -12.61
N TYR A 241 -4.82 -0.02 -11.46
CA TYR A 241 -3.60 0.65 -11.01
C TYR A 241 -3.41 0.44 -9.52
N THR A 242 -2.22 -0.03 -9.12
CA THR A 242 -1.87 -0.03 -7.70
C THR A 242 -1.68 1.40 -7.17
N PRO A 243 -1.77 1.62 -5.83
CA PRO A 243 -1.50 2.93 -5.25
C PRO A 243 -0.13 3.49 -5.64
N GLU A 244 0.90 2.65 -5.71
CA GLU A 244 2.24 3.07 -6.15
C GLU A 244 2.23 3.48 -7.64
N GLN A 245 1.58 2.72 -8.52
CA GLN A 245 1.49 3.04 -9.94
C GLN A 245 0.78 4.38 -10.19
N LEU A 246 -0.33 4.65 -9.47
CA LEU A 246 -1.05 5.92 -9.55
C LEU A 246 -0.12 7.11 -9.25
N VAL A 247 0.67 7.00 -8.17
CA VAL A 247 1.63 8.04 -7.77
C VAL A 247 2.77 8.15 -8.78
N ARG A 248 3.38 7.02 -9.14
CA ARG A 248 4.55 6.96 -10.03
C ARG A 248 4.28 7.55 -11.40
N PHE A 249 3.09 7.30 -11.95
CA PHE A 249 2.70 7.79 -13.27
C PHE A 249 1.95 9.13 -13.23
N GLY A 250 1.73 9.69 -12.03
CA GLY A 250 1.04 10.97 -11.86
C GLY A 250 -0.41 10.94 -12.35
N HIS A 251 -1.07 9.77 -12.29
CA HIS A 251 -2.48 9.66 -12.61
C HIS A 251 -3.31 10.46 -11.60
N ASN A 252 -4.32 11.18 -12.08
CA ASN A 252 -5.28 11.86 -11.21
C ASN A 252 -6.44 10.90 -10.90
N PRO A 253 -6.52 10.33 -9.68
CA PRO A 253 -7.52 9.31 -9.36
C PRO A 253 -8.95 9.86 -9.48
N TYR A 254 -9.18 11.08 -9.01
CA TYR A 254 -10.48 11.74 -9.08
C TYR A 254 -10.96 11.92 -10.53
N ALA A 255 -10.08 12.34 -11.43
CA ALA A 255 -10.43 12.51 -12.85
C ALA A 255 -10.79 11.17 -13.53
N LEU A 256 -10.08 10.09 -13.19
CA LEU A 256 -10.35 8.75 -13.71
C LEU A 256 -11.68 8.20 -13.16
N MET A 257 -11.91 8.34 -11.86
CA MET A 257 -13.17 7.95 -11.22
C MET A 257 -14.37 8.70 -11.83
N LEU A 258 -14.27 10.01 -12.02
CA LEU A 258 -15.36 10.77 -12.67
C LEU A 258 -15.66 10.26 -14.09
N ARG A 259 -14.65 9.89 -14.89
CA ARG A 259 -14.87 9.31 -16.22
C ARG A 259 -15.59 7.97 -16.13
N ALA A 260 -15.15 7.10 -15.23
CA ALA A 260 -15.76 5.80 -15.00
C ALA A 260 -17.25 5.91 -14.60
N THR A 261 -17.62 6.89 -13.76
CA THR A 261 -19.04 7.14 -13.43
C THR A 261 -19.89 7.57 -14.62
N GLN A 262 -19.28 8.10 -15.68
CA GLN A 262 -19.96 8.53 -16.91
C GLN A 262 -20.00 7.42 -17.98
N GLY A 263 -19.42 6.25 -17.70
CA GLY A 263 -19.29 5.15 -18.66
C GLY A 263 -18.38 5.51 -19.85
N LYS A 264 -17.32 6.29 -19.61
CA LYS A 264 -16.37 6.76 -20.62
C LYS A 264 -14.94 6.41 -20.27
#